data_AF-A0A9E2VBD1-F1
#
_entry.id   AF-A0A9E2VBD1-F1
#
_cell.length_a   1.000
_cell.length_b   1.000
_cell.length_c   1.000
_cell.angle_alpha   90.00
_cell.angle_beta   90.00
_cell.angle_gamma   90.00
#
_symmetry.space_group_name_H-M   'P 1'
#
loop_
_entity.id
_entity.type
_entity.pdbx_description
1 polymer ?
#
loop_
_entity_poly.entity_id
_entity_poly.type
_entity_poly.pdbx_seq_one_letter_code
_entity_poly.pdbx_strand_id
1 'polypeptide(L)'
;MSNQFDFDNLSEEELIKILDQGGLTNEEFQELVATMKRKGMRGSIMAFDSPDSEESRVAIEYIEYHQKIPQEDYPKMPEEKIKWAKKTLFSEVSIEDKKKAIITLAHVGRLDVYKTLEKYEKNPDPELRIWINMAIQECQSFLKSDILEESVIDVGKVTKDRRKIKEESPGPYLSTIIPGQALPQGCPVKIFYKGEIAKITGKDFEEVIFGGENPVFADVLDFLFHTYPELEKKYPAGVLGFTLNGQPPQTFEPLREGDVVKFKKF
;
A
#
# COMPACT_ATOMS: atom_id res chain seq x y z
N MET A 1 -2.62 11.68 30.98
CA MET A 1 -1.20 11.32 31.21
C MET A 1 -0.39 12.06 30.15
N SER A 2 0.87 12.38 30.48
CA SER A 2 1.73 13.40 29.86
C SER A 2 1.88 13.30 28.32
N ASN A 3 1.61 14.41 27.60
CA ASN A 3 2.16 14.68 26.26
C ASN A 3 3.68 14.81 26.41
N GLN A 4 4.45 13.76 26.10
CA GLN A 4 5.89 13.77 26.36
C GLN A 4 6.72 14.31 25.19
N PHE A 5 6.15 14.39 23.98
CA PHE A 5 6.84 14.94 22.81
C PHE A 5 5.99 16.00 22.10
N ASP A 6 6.57 17.18 21.92
CA ASP A 6 6.06 18.23 21.03
C ASP A 6 6.76 18.08 19.68
N PHE A 7 6.28 17.14 18.86
CA PHE A 7 6.94 16.75 17.60
C PHE A 7 7.01 17.90 16.58
N ASP A 8 6.06 18.84 16.62
CA ASP A 8 5.99 19.94 15.65
C ASP A 8 7.25 20.84 15.70
N ASN A 9 7.86 20.97 16.88
CA ASN A 9 9.04 21.79 17.12
C ASN A 9 10.38 21.08 16.85
N LEU A 10 10.37 19.80 16.48
CA LEU A 10 11.58 19.03 16.20
C LEU A 10 12.04 19.16 14.74
N SER A 11 13.36 19.05 14.53
CA SER A 11 13.95 18.94 13.20
C SER A 11 13.66 17.57 12.58
N GLU A 12 13.82 17.43 11.26
CA GLU A 12 13.66 16.14 10.57
C GLU A 12 14.61 15.06 11.12
N GLU A 13 15.84 15.45 11.46
CA GLU A 13 16.87 14.57 12.02
C GLU A 13 16.48 14.07 13.42
N GLU A 14 15.85 14.94 14.22
CA GLU A 14 15.35 14.60 15.55
C GLU A 14 14.14 13.65 15.46
N LEU A 15 13.23 13.86 14.51
CA LEU A 15 12.10 12.97 14.25
C LEU A 15 12.55 11.57 13.82
N ILE A 16 13.54 11.49 12.92
CA ILE A 16 14.14 10.21 12.49
C ILE A 16 14.81 9.51 13.67
N LYS A 17 15.57 10.26 14.50
CA LYS A 17 16.23 9.69 15.67
C LYS A 17 15.24 9.13 16.70
N ILE A 18 14.10 9.79 16.89
CA ILE A 18 13.04 9.26 17.77
C ILE A 18 12.42 7.99 17.18
N LEU A 19 12.19 7.97 15.87
CA LEU A 19 11.69 6.80 15.17
C LEU A 19 12.64 5.59 15.33
N ASP A 20 13.95 5.80 15.15
CA ASP A 20 14.99 4.77 15.27
C ASP A 20 15.17 4.26 16.71
N GLN A 21 14.97 5.12 17.70
CA GLN A 21 15.04 4.74 19.12
C GLN A 21 13.89 3.85 19.55
N GLY A 22 12.75 3.91 18.86
CA GLY A 22 11.55 3.15 19.18
C GLY A 22 10.97 3.53 20.55
N GLY A 23 10.23 2.59 21.17
CA GLY A 23 9.64 2.79 22.51
C GLY A 23 8.45 3.74 22.57
N LEU A 24 7.91 4.14 21.41
CA LEU A 24 6.72 4.97 21.28
C LEU A 24 5.47 4.14 21.59
N THR A 25 4.51 4.76 22.27
CA THR A 25 3.13 4.26 22.28
C THR A 25 2.53 4.36 20.88
N ASN A 26 1.42 3.65 20.64
CA ASN A 26 0.75 3.72 19.34
C ASN A 26 0.30 5.15 19.02
N GLU A 27 -0.23 5.86 20.01
CA GLU A 27 -0.65 7.26 19.87
C GLU A 27 0.54 8.19 19.53
N GLU A 28 1.68 8.02 20.21
CA GLU A 28 2.89 8.80 19.94
C GLU A 28 3.47 8.50 18.55
N PHE A 29 3.43 7.23 18.13
CA PHE A 29 3.86 6.83 16.79
C PHE A 29 2.97 7.45 15.71
N GLN A 30 1.64 7.43 15.88
CA GLN A 30 0.73 8.05 14.92
C GLN A 30 0.95 9.57 14.83
N GLU A 31 1.16 10.26 15.95
CA GLU A 31 1.44 11.70 15.94
C GLU A 31 2.80 12.03 15.32
N LEU A 32 3.83 11.22 15.56
CA LEU A 32 5.13 11.33 14.91
C LEU A 32 4.99 11.21 13.38
N VAL A 33 4.29 10.18 12.90
CA VAL A 33 4.05 9.97 11.45
C VAL A 33 3.26 11.14 10.86
N ALA A 34 2.22 11.61 11.54
CA ALA A 34 1.44 12.76 11.10
C ALA A 34 2.30 14.02 11.00
N THR A 35 3.19 14.25 11.97
CA THR A 35 4.14 15.38 11.96
C THR A 35 5.11 15.29 10.79
N MET A 36 5.72 14.12 10.56
CA MET A 36 6.63 13.90 9.43
C MET A 36 5.93 14.16 8.09
N LYS A 37 4.66 13.73 7.94
CA LYS A 37 3.82 14.03 6.76
C LYS A 37 3.56 15.53 6.61
N ARG A 38 3.20 16.24 7.69
CA ARG A 38 2.98 17.71 7.68
C ARG A 38 4.23 18.48 7.27
N LYS A 39 5.42 17.97 7.62
CA LYS A 39 6.72 18.53 7.23
C LYS A 39 7.13 18.18 5.79
N GLY A 40 6.33 17.41 5.05
CA GLY A 40 6.60 17.04 3.67
C GLY A 40 7.69 15.97 3.52
N MET A 41 8.05 15.27 4.61
CA MET A 41 8.99 14.18 4.57
C MET A 41 8.45 13.04 3.70
N ARG A 42 9.35 12.34 3.02
CA ARG A 42 9.05 11.24 2.10
C ARG A 42 9.81 10.00 2.53
N GLY A 43 9.16 8.85 2.55
CA GLY A 43 9.84 7.60 2.90
C GLY A 43 8.89 6.48 3.27
N SER A 44 9.46 5.34 3.65
CA SER A 44 8.70 4.22 4.20
C SER A 44 9.18 3.97 5.63
N ILE A 45 8.24 3.75 6.53
CA ILE A 45 8.50 3.31 7.91
C ILE A 45 8.12 1.84 7.99
N MET A 46 9.05 1.01 8.47
CA MET A 46 8.78 -0.40 8.71
C MET A 46 8.75 -0.69 10.20
N ALA A 47 7.62 -1.21 10.68
CA ALA A 47 7.44 -1.63 12.06
C ALA A 47 7.74 -3.12 12.23
N PHE A 48 8.42 -3.46 13.32
CA PHE A 48 8.80 -4.82 13.70
C PHE A 48 8.30 -5.13 15.12
N ASP A 49 7.86 -6.37 15.34
CA ASP A 49 7.40 -6.82 16.66
C ASP A 49 8.55 -6.97 17.68
N SER A 50 9.78 -7.20 17.20
CA SER A 50 10.97 -7.31 18.05
C SER A 50 12.24 -6.91 17.28
N PRO A 51 13.07 -6.00 17.79
CA PRO A 51 14.31 -5.57 17.12
C PRO A 51 15.35 -6.70 16.99
N ASP A 52 15.30 -7.70 17.87
CA ASP A 52 16.26 -8.81 17.90
C ASP A 52 15.82 -10.02 17.04
N SER A 53 14.67 -9.93 16.39
CA SER A 53 14.18 -10.99 15.51
C SER A 53 15.05 -11.14 14.27
N GLU A 54 15.11 -12.35 13.71
CA GLU A 54 15.81 -12.60 12.44
C GLU A 54 15.22 -11.75 11.31
N GLU A 55 13.91 -11.50 11.37
CA GLU A 55 13.19 -10.69 10.39
C GLU A 55 13.67 -9.24 10.42
N SER A 56 13.83 -8.67 11.62
CA SER A 56 14.34 -7.32 11.81
C SER A 56 15.77 -7.19 11.30
N ARG A 57 16.62 -8.20 11.54
CA ARG A 57 18.01 -8.19 11.02
C ARG A 57 18.04 -8.20 9.50
N VAL A 58 17.24 -9.05 8.86
CA VAL A 58 17.17 -9.14 7.39
C VAL A 58 16.58 -7.85 6.79
N ALA A 59 15.63 -7.22 7.47
CA ALA A 59 15.06 -5.96 7.00
C ALA A 59 16.00 -4.76 7.21
N ILE A 60 16.75 -4.71 8.32
CA ILE A 60 17.85 -3.75 8.52
C ILE A 60 18.89 -3.94 7.42
N GLU A 61 19.26 -5.18 7.10
CA GLU A 61 20.19 -5.47 6.00
C GLU A 61 19.67 -4.92 4.66
N TYR A 62 18.38 -5.10 4.36
CA TYR A 62 17.74 -4.53 3.17
C TYR A 62 17.85 -3.00 3.15
N ILE A 63 17.54 -2.34 4.26
CA ILE A 63 17.61 -0.88 4.40
C ILE A 63 19.04 -0.38 4.18
N GLU A 64 20.02 -0.97 4.86
CA GLU A 64 21.43 -0.60 4.74
C GLU A 64 21.99 -0.83 3.33
N TYR A 65 21.47 -1.83 2.60
CA TYR A 65 21.92 -2.13 1.24
C TYR A 65 21.69 -0.99 0.24
N HIS A 66 20.74 -0.09 0.51
CA HIS A 66 20.47 1.08 -0.31
C HIS A 66 21.72 1.96 -0.49
N GLN A 67 22.58 1.99 0.52
CA GLN A 67 23.84 2.74 0.50
C GLN A 67 24.84 2.20 -0.53
N LYS A 68 24.66 0.96 -1.00
CA LYS A 68 25.51 0.33 -2.03
C LYS A 68 25.08 0.69 -3.46
N ILE A 69 23.92 1.30 -3.64
CA ILE A 69 23.46 1.75 -4.96
C ILE A 69 24.09 3.13 -5.24
N PRO A 70 24.74 3.32 -6.41
CA PRO A 70 25.30 4.61 -6.78
C PRO A 70 24.24 5.71 -6.75
N GLN A 71 24.54 6.83 -6.09
CA GLN A 71 23.63 7.97 -5.99
C GLN A 71 23.30 8.56 -7.37
N GLU A 72 24.20 8.42 -8.35
CA GLU A 72 23.98 8.86 -9.73
C GLU A 72 22.84 8.12 -10.45
N ASP A 73 22.41 6.96 -9.95
CA ASP A 73 21.29 6.19 -10.52
C ASP A 73 19.92 6.77 -10.14
N TYR A 74 19.87 7.73 -9.23
CA TYR A 74 18.64 8.39 -8.80
C TYR A 74 18.46 9.76 -9.47
N PRO A 75 17.22 10.23 -9.66
CA PRO A 75 15.95 9.59 -9.30
C PRO A 75 15.45 8.57 -10.36
N LYS A 76 16.13 8.45 -11.50
CA LYS A 76 15.70 7.59 -12.62
C LYS A 76 16.74 6.51 -12.90
N MET A 77 16.44 5.30 -12.42
CA MET A 77 17.26 4.13 -12.65
C MET A 77 17.50 3.89 -14.15
N PRO A 78 18.76 3.73 -14.61
CA PRO A 78 19.05 3.48 -16.02
C PRO A 78 18.39 2.19 -16.56
N GLU A 79 17.83 2.23 -17.77
CA GLU A 79 17.13 1.09 -18.38
C GLU A 79 17.99 -0.18 -18.50
N GLU A 80 19.28 -0.04 -18.78
CA GLU A 80 20.19 -1.18 -18.85
C GLU A 80 20.35 -1.88 -17.49
N LYS A 81 20.31 -1.12 -16.38
CA LYS A 81 20.33 -1.67 -15.02
C LYS A 81 19.02 -2.36 -14.68
N ILE A 82 17.89 -1.76 -15.08
CA ILE A 82 16.55 -2.39 -14.94
C ILE A 82 16.51 -3.71 -15.71
N LYS A 83 16.96 -3.71 -16.96
CA LYS A 83 16.99 -4.90 -17.83
C LYS A 83 17.91 -5.98 -17.28
N TRP A 84 19.10 -5.61 -16.80
CA TRP A 84 20.00 -6.51 -16.09
C TRP A 84 19.30 -7.12 -14.87
N ALA A 85 18.73 -6.30 -13.98
CA ALA A 85 18.10 -6.75 -12.75
C ALA A 85 16.93 -7.72 -13.00
N LYS A 86 16.04 -7.40 -13.96
CA LYS A 86 14.94 -8.29 -14.37
C LYS A 86 15.44 -9.66 -14.83
N LYS A 87 16.58 -9.71 -15.53
CA LYS A 87 17.19 -10.98 -15.97
C LYS A 87 17.83 -11.71 -14.81
N THR A 88 18.63 -11.01 -14.01
CA THR A 88 19.39 -11.55 -12.87
C THR A 88 18.47 -12.24 -11.86
N LEU A 89 17.30 -11.66 -11.58
CA LEU A 89 16.34 -12.17 -10.60
C LEU A 89 15.86 -13.61 -10.87
N PHE A 90 15.80 -14.02 -12.16
CA PHE A 90 15.38 -15.36 -12.58
C PHE A 90 16.54 -16.24 -13.08
N SER A 91 17.78 -15.80 -12.91
CA SER A 91 18.96 -16.56 -13.33
C SER A 91 19.58 -17.33 -12.15
N GLU A 92 20.31 -18.40 -12.44
CA GLU A 92 21.14 -19.10 -11.46
C GLU A 92 22.42 -18.32 -11.19
N VAL A 93 22.32 -17.33 -10.31
CA VAL A 93 23.43 -16.44 -9.88
C VAL A 93 23.48 -16.37 -8.35
N SER A 94 24.47 -15.66 -7.82
CA SER A 94 24.63 -15.51 -6.37
C SER A 94 23.44 -14.80 -5.72
N ILE A 95 23.20 -15.08 -4.43
CA ILE A 95 22.21 -14.35 -3.62
C ILE A 95 22.51 -12.86 -3.59
N GLU A 96 23.79 -12.47 -3.55
CA GLU A 96 24.22 -11.07 -3.56
C GLU A 96 23.81 -10.35 -4.86
N ASP A 97 23.98 -10.99 -6.03
CA ASP A 97 23.53 -10.40 -7.30
C ASP A 97 22.01 -10.24 -7.35
N LYS A 98 21.27 -11.19 -6.76
CA LYS A 98 19.81 -11.10 -6.63
C LYS A 98 19.39 -10.00 -5.65
N LYS A 99 20.08 -9.80 -4.52
CA LYS A 99 19.86 -8.67 -3.58
C LYS A 99 20.00 -7.34 -4.32
N LYS A 100 21.09 -7.17 -5.06
CA LYS A 100 21.31 -5.98 -5.90
C LYS A 100 20.22 -5.80 -6.94
N ALA A 101 19.78 -6.87 -7.61
CA ALA A 101 18.69 -6.81 -8.58
C ALA A 101 17.35 -6.40 -7.94
N ILE A 102 17.02 -6.93 -6.76
CA ILE A 102 15.80 -6.60 -6.01
C ILE A 102 15.76 -5.10 -5.69
N ILE A 103 16.82 -4.56 -5.09
CA ILE A 103 16.90 -3.13 -4.73
C ILE A 103 16.84 -2.26 -5.99
N THR A 104 17.57 -2.63 -7.04
CA THR A 104 17.55 -1.91 -8.32
C THR A 104 16.12 -1.77 -8.88
N LEU A 105 15.28 -2.80 -8.69
CA LEU A 105 13.90 -2.82 -9.16
C LEU A 105 12.92 -2.12 -8.20
N ALA A 106 13.20 -2.13 -6.89
CA ALA A 106 12.36 -1.52 -5.86
C ALA A 106 12.11 -0.02 -6.14
N HIS A 107 13.15 0.71 -6.55
CA HIS A 107 13.08 2.16 -6.79
C HIS A 107 12.46 2.60 -8.11
N VAL A 108 12.03 1.66 -8.96
CA VAL A 108 11.67 2.01 -10.34
C VAL A 108 10.24 2.58 -10.44
N GLY A 109 9.33 2.20 -9.54
CA GLY A 109 7.95 2.72 -9.55
C GLY A 109 7.17 2.45 -10.84
N ARG A 110 7.44 1.35 -11.56
CA ARG A 110 6.77 1.02 -12.83
C ARG A 110 5.99 -0.28 -12.76
N LEU A 111 4.82 -0.32 -13.42
CA LEU A 111 3.95 -1.50 -13.43
C LEU A 111 4.61 -2.77 -13.97
N ASP A 112 5.46 -2.66 -14.99
CA ASP A 112 6.17 -3.81 -15.56
C ASP A 112 7.26 -4.34 -14.62
N VAL A 113 7.88 -3.47 -13.82
CA VAL A 113 8.83 -3.85 -12.78
C VAL A 113 8.11 -4.47 -11.59
N TYR A 114 7.02 -3.85 -11.13
CA TYR A 114 6.16 -4.38 -10.07
C TYR A 114 5.71 -5.82 -10.38
N LYS A 115 5.20 -6.07 -11.59
CA LYS A 115 4.82 -7.42 -12.05
C LYS A 115 5.99 -8.40 -12.10
N THR A 116 7.21 -7.91 -12.34
CA THR A 116 8.42 -8.74 -12.31
C THR A 116 8.72 -9.19 -10.89
N LEU A 117 8.64 -8.27 -9.92
CA LEU A 117 8.85 -8.56 -8.50
C LEU A 117 7.76 -9.53 -7.97
N GLU A 118 6.49 -9.30 -8.29
CA GLU A 118 5.40 -10.23 -7.95
C GLU A 118 5.59 -11.63 -8.53
N LYS A 119 6.13 -11.73 -9.76
CA LYS A 119 6.41 -13.03 -10.37
C LYS A 119 7.47 -13.80 -9.57
N TYR A 120 8.50 -13.11 -9.08
CA TYR A 120 9.56 -13.72 -8.29
C TYR A 120 9.07 -14.09 -6.87
N GLU A 121 8.21 -13.28 -6.25
CA GLU A 121 7.61 -13.52 -4.93
C GLU A 121 6.82 -14.84 -4.83
N LYS A 122 6.35 -15.38 -5.95
CA LYS A 122 5.68 -16.69 -5.99
C LYS A 122 6.58 -17.86 -5.60
N ASN A 123 7.88 -17.76 -5.91
CA ASN A 123 8.86 -18.81 -5.59
C ASN A 123 10.26 -18.18 -5.44
N PRO A 124 10.50 -17.39 -4.37
CA PRO A 124 11.75 -16.72 -4.15
C PRO A 124 12.80 -17.68 -3.61
N ASP A 125 14.07 -17.32 -3.74
CA ASP A 125 15.12 -17.95 -2.93
C ASP A 125 14.76 -17.76 -1.45
N PRO A 126 14.86 -18.78 -0.58
CA PRO A 126 14.39 -18.69 0.81
C PRO A 126 14.95 -17.49 1.58
N GLU A 127 16.22 -17.17 1.35
CA GLU A 127 16.95 -16.04 1.97
C GLU A 127 16.41 -14.67 1.53
N LEU A 128 15.73 -14.59 0.38
CA LEU A 128 15.25 -13.36 -0.23
C LEU A 128 13.76 -13.12 -0.02
N ARG A 129 13.10 -13.94 0.80
CA ARG A 129 11.65 -13.83 1.05
C ARG A 129 11.25 -12.47 1.64
N ILE A 130 12.01 -11.96 2.60
CA ILE A 130 11.73 -10.65 3.21
C ILE A 130 12.10 -9.52 2.24
N TRP A 131 13.24 -9.65 1.57
CA TRP A 131 13.73 -8.70 0.57
C TRP A 131 12.72 -8.44 -0.53
N ILE A 132 12.14 -9.50 -1.11
CA ILE A 132 11.15 -9.32 -2.18
C ILE A 132 9.87 -8.66 -1.67
N ASN A 133 9.43 -8.96 -0.45
CA ASN A 133 8.23 -8.34 0.12
C ASN A 133 8.43 -6.84 0.33
N MET A 134 9.59 -6.44 0.86
CA MET A 134 9.95 -5.03 1.06
C MET A 134 10.06 -4.30 -0.27
N ALA A 135 10.76 -4.87 -1.25
CA ALA A 135 10.91 -4.27 -2.58
C ALA A 135 9.59 -4.10 -3.33
N ILE A 136 8.64 -5.02 -3.16
CA ILE A 136 7.30 -4.87 -3.74
C ILE A 136 6.57 -3.68 -3.12
N GLN A 137 6.59 -3.55 -1.79
CA GLN A 137 5.94 -2.41 -1.11
C GLN A 137 6.56 -1.09 -1.55
N GLU A 138 7.89 -1.02 -1.59
CA GLU A 138 8.61 0.16 -2.04
C GLU A 138 8.31 0.51 -3.50
N CYS A 139 8.32 -0.48 -4.40
CA CYS A 139 7.97 -0.27 -5.81
C CYS A 139 6.51 0.20 -5.98
N GLN A 140 5.58 -0.31 -5.16
CA GLN A 140 4.20 0.19 -5.12
C GLN A 140 4.16 1.65 -4.68
N SER A 141 4.94 2.03 -3.67
CA SER A 141 4.94 3.38 -3.13
C SER A 141 5.51 4.39 -4.13
N PHE A 142 6.58 4.03 -4.87
CA PHE A 142 7.05 4.85 -6.00
C PHE A 142 6.03 4.94 -7.14
N LEU A 143 5.39 3.82 -7.50
CA LEU A 143 4.35 3.81 -8.52
C LEU A 143 3.16 4.70 -8.12
N LYS A 144 2.78 4.67 -6.83
CA LYS A 144 1.73 5.53 -6.27
C LYS A 144 2.18 7.00 -6.26
N SER A 145 3.41 7.32 -5.84
CA SER A 145 3.88 8.71 -5.79
C SER A 145 3.96 9.35 -7.18
N ASP A 146 4.37 8.60 -8.20
CA ASP A 146 4.39 9.08 -9.59
C ASP A 146 2.98 9.36 -10.14
N ILE A 147 1.97 8.63 -9.66
CA ILE A 147 0.56 8.86 -10.02
C ILE A 147 -0.03 10.04 -9.23
N LEU A 148 0.43 10.26 -7.99
CA LEU A 148 -0.18 11.19 -7.03
C LEU A 148 0.53 12.55 -6.93
N GLU A 149 1.75 12.72 -7.46
CA GLU A 149 2.61 13.92 -7.33
C GLU A 149 2.83 14.42 -5.87
N GLU A 150 2.52 13.61 -4.85
CA GLU A 150 2.53 13.97 -3.42
C GLU A 150 3.60 13.22 -2.61
N SER A 151 4.03 13.80 -1.48
CA SER A 151 4.93 13.18 -0.51
C SER A 151 4.21 12.12 0.32
N VAL A 152 4.55 10.85 0.13
CA VAL A 152 3.94 9.73 0.87
C VAL A 152 4.92 9.21 1.93
N ILE A 153 4.47 9.19 3.18
CA ILE A 153 5.03 8.31 4.21
C ILE A 153 4.16 7.07 4.27
N ASP A 154 4.71 5.94 3.82
CA ASP A 154 4.05 4.63 3.87
C ASP A 154 4.49 3.86 5.12
N VAL A 155 3.56 3.22 5.81
CA VAL A 155 3.85 2.47 7.04
C VAL A 155 3.54 1.00 6.81
N GLY A 156 4.58 0.17 6.77
CA GLY A 156 4.49 -1.27 6.57
C GLY A 156 4.81 -2.07 7.83
N LYS A 157 4.25 -3.28 7.94
CA LYS A 157 4.69 -4.31 8.91
C LYS A 157 5.39 -5.45 8.18
N VAL A 158 6.52 -5.91 8.73
CA VAL A 158 7.25 -7.07 8.19
C VAL A 158 6.80 -8.35 8.91
N THR A 159 6.29 -9.33 8.17
CA THR A 159 5.95 -10.66 8.73
C THR A 159 6.48 -11.81 7.86
N LYS A 160 6.64 -12.99 8.47
CA LYS A 160 7.22 -14.21 7.86
C LYS A 160 6.48 -14.72 6.64
N ASP A 161 5.22 -14.36 6.43
CA ASP A 161 4.39 -14.95 5.38
C ASP A 161 3.34 -13.94 4.91
N ARG A 162 3.52 -13.35 3.71
CA ARG A 162 2.48 -12.53 3.07
C ARG A 162 1.14 -13.29 2.94
N ARG A 163 1.18 -14.63 2.90
CA ARG A 163 -0.02 -15.51 2.91
C ARG A 163 -0.70 -15.61 4.28
N LYS A 164 -0.01 -15.25 5.37
CA LYS A 164 -0.58 -15.05 6.72
C LYS A 164 -0.75 -13.57 7.07
N ILE A 165 -0.34 -12.62 6.22
CA ILE A 165 -0.94 -11.27 6.16
C ILE A 165 -2.28 -11.37 5.42
N LYS A 166 -3.11 -12.33 5.83
CA LYS A 166 -4.55 -12.35 5.67
C LYS A 166 -5.05 -12.35 7.11
N GLU A 167 -5.79 -11.29 7.50
CA GLU A 167 -6.08 -10.85 8.88
C GLU A 167 -4.90 -9.97 9.38
N GLU A 168 -4.87 -8.63 9.25
CA GLU A 168 -5.88 -7.62 9.55
C GLU A 168 -5.86 -6.51 8.48
N SER A 169 -6.60 -6.71 7.41
CA SER A 169 -7.13 -5.64 6.54
C SER A 169 -8.25 -6.28 5.74
N PRO A 170 -9.51 -5.89 5.94
CA PRO A 170 -10.64 -6.65 5.39
C PRO A 170 -10.80 -6.29 3.92
N GLY A 171 -10.21 -7.11 3.04
CA GLY A 171 -10.72 -7.26 1.68
C GLY A 171 -12.08 -7.98 1.72
N PRO A 172 -12.96 -7.74 0.73
CA PRO A 172 -14.38 -8.03 0.83
C PRO A 172 -14.64 -9.54 0.65
N TYR A 173 -14.83 -10.27 1.74
CA TYR A 173 -15.43 -11.60 1.67
C TYR A 173 -16.94 -11.48 1.77
N LEU A 174 -17.62 -11.79 0.65
CA LEU A 174 -18.94 -12.40 0.70
C LEU A 174 -18.79 -13.72 1.49
N SER A 175 -19.18 -13.73 2.76
CA SER A 175 -19.16 -14.96 3.58
C SER A 175 -20.49 -15.19 4.28
N THR A 176 -20.88 -16.46 4.26
CA THR A 176 -22.06 -17.06 4.87
C THR A 176 -22.14 -16.70 6.36
N ILE A 177 -23.29 -16.18 6.79
CA ILE A 177 -23.58 -15.77 8.17
C ILE A 177 -23.38 -16.96 9.13
N ILE A 178 -22.41 -16.85 10.04
CA ILE A 178 -22.28 -17.74 11.22
C ILE A 178 -23.00 -17.05 12.39
N PRO A 179 -24.04 -17.66 13.00
CA PRO A 179 -24.76 -17.03 14.10
C PRO A 179 -23.88 -16.94 15.35
N GLY A 180 -23.71 -15.73 15.90
CA GLY A 180 -23.15 -15.54 17.25
C GLY A 180 -21.84 -14.77 17.37
N GLN A 181 -21.20 -14.35 16.27
CA GLN A 181 -20.11 -13.37 16.32
C GLN A 181 -20.64 -11.96 16.08
N ALA A 182 -20.20 -11.00 16.90
CA ALA A 182 -20.44 -9.58 16.65
C ALA A 182 -19.79 -9.21 15.31
N LEU A 183 -20.57 -8.58 14.43
CA LEU A 183 -20.08 -8.14 13.12
C LEU A 183 -18.84 -7.24 13.32
N PRO A 184 -17.76 -7.40 12.54
CA PRO A 184 -16.66 -6.45 12.56
C PRO A 184 -17.24 -5.04 12.34
N GLN A 185 -16.80 -4.07 13.15
CA GLN A 185 -17.14 -2.66 12.94
C GLN A 185 -16.64 -2.27 11.54
N GLY A 186 -17.56 -2.22 10.60
CA GLY A 186 -17.30 -1.82 9.23
C GLY A 186 -18.20 -0.66 8.86
N CYS A 187 -17.83 0.05 7.81
CA CYS A 187 -18.57 1.19 7.29
C CYS A 187 -19.49 0.71 6.17
N PRO A 188 -20.80 0.50 6.40
CA PRO A 188 -21.72 0.10 5.35
C PRO A 188 -22.00 1.29 4.42
N VAL A 189 -21.74 1.09 3.13
CA VAL A 189 -21.93 2.07 2.07
C VAL A 189 -22.86 1.48 1.02
N LYS A 190 -23.84 2.29 0.57
CA LYS A 190 -24.79 1.89 -0.48
C LYS A 190 -24.34 2.38 -1.83
N ILE A 191 -24.16 1.48 -2.78
CA ILE A 191 -23.75 1.79 -4.15
C ILE A 191 -24.94 1.55 -5.08
N PHE A 192 -25.40 2.61 -5.77
CA PHE A 192 -26.51 2.53 -6.72
C PHE A 192 -26.02 2.55 -8.16
N TYR A 193 -26.44 1.55 -8.92
CA TYR A 193 -26.14 1.37 -10.33
C TYR A 193 -27.31 1.88 -11.19
N LYS A 194 -26.99 2.39 -12.38
CA LYS A 194 -27.99 2.81 -13.37
C LYS A 194 -27.56 2.46 -14.78
N GLY A 195 -28.55 2.28 -15.66
CA GLY A 195 -28.34 2.12 -17.10
C GLY A 195 -27.46 0.92 -17.42
N GLU A 196 -26.45 1.14 -18.27
CA GLU A 196 -25.51 0.10 -18.70
C GLU A 196 -24.71 -0.51 -17.55
N ILE A 197 -24.47 0.25 -16.47
CA ILE A 197 -23.73 -0.26 -15.32
C ILE A 197 -24.57 -1.27 -14.55
N ALA A 198 -25.87 -1.00 -14.36
CA ALA A 198 -26.78 -1.97 -13.73
C ALA A 198 -26.89 -3.28 -14.53
N LYS A 199 -26.75 -3.22 -15.87
CA LYS A 199 -26.69 -4.42 -16.72
C LYS A 199 -25.40 -5.21 -16.52
N ILE A 200 -24.28 -4.54 -16.28
CA ILE A 200 -22.98 -5.18 -16.05
C ILE A 200 -22.94 -5.83 -14.66
N THR A 201 -23.41 -5.11 -13.64
CA THR A 201 -23.42 -5.61 -12.25
C THR A 201 -24.55 -6.60 -11.98
N GLY A 202 -25.59 -6.61 -12.81
CA GLY A 202 -26.79 -7.42 -12.63
C GLY A 202 -27.68 -6.97 -11.46
N LYS A 203 -27.46 -5.75 -10.94
CA LYS A 203 -28.13 -5.20 -9.76
C LYS A 203 -28.40 -3.71 -9.93
N ASP A 204 -29.47 -3.21 -9.30
CA ASP A 204 -29.75 -1.77 -9.23
C ASP A 204 -29.01 -1.08 -8.07
N PHE A 205 -28.67 -1.83 -7.02
CA PHE A 205 -27.82 -1.38 -5.94
C PHE A 205 -27.20 -2.56 -5.18
N GLU A 206 -26.18 -2.29 -4.38
CA GLU A 206 -25.73 -3.19 -3.32
C GLU A 206 -25.21 -2.41 -2.12
N GLU A 207 -25.19 -3.06 -0.96
CA GLU A 207 -24.59 -2.53 0.25
C GLU A 207 -23.29 -3.27 0.51
N VAL A 208 -22.20 -2.51 0.65
CA VAL A 208 -20.85 -3.03 0.82
C VAL A 208 -20.34 -2.55 2.16
N ILE A 209 -19.84 -3.48 2.97
CA ILE A 209 -19.23 -3.16 4.26
C ILE A 209 -17.73 -3.00 4.01
N PHE A 210 -17.25 -1.76 4.06
CA PHE A 210 -15.82 -1.47 3.97
C PHE A 210 -15.20 -1.60 5.37
N GLY A 211 -14.23 -2.49 5.51
CA GLY A 211 -13.50 -2.69 6.77
C GLY A 211 -12.22 -1.86 6.84
N GLY A 212 -11.68 -1.70 8.05
CA GLY A 212 -10.50 -0.86 8.33
C GLY A 212 -10.84 0.38 9.15
N GLU A 213 -9.83 1.01 9.75
CA GLU A 213 -10.03 2.14 10.69
C GLU A 213 -10.51 3.43 10.00
N ASN A 214 -10.35 3.56 8.69
CA ASN A 214 -10.77 4.75 7.95
C ASN A 214 -10.90 4.47 6.43
N PRO A 215 -11.94 3.74 6.00
CA PRO A 215 -12.12 3.46 4.58
C PRO A 215 -12.41 4.77 3.82
N VAL A 216 -11.93 4.87 2.59
CA VAL A 216 -12.02 6.06 1.74
C VAL A 216 -12.66 5.73 0.39
N PHE A 217 -13.07 6.76 -0.37
CA PHE A 217 -13.73 6.55 -1.66
C PHE A 217 -12.92 5.68 -2.65
N ALA A 218 -11.58 5.72 -2.59
CA ALA A 218 -10.72 4.83 -3.38
C ALA A 218 -11.00 3.33 -3.14
N ASP A 219 -11.39 2.94 -1.92
CA ASP A 219 -11.76 1.56 -1.60
C ASP A 219 -13.04 1.14 -2.35
N VAL A 220 -13.96 2.08 -2.61
CA VAL A 220 -15.13 1.84 -3.46
C VAL A 220 -14.71 1.56 -4.90
N LEU A 221 -13.74 2.30 -5.43
CA LEU A 221 -13.24 2.10 -6.79
C LEU A 221 -12.53 0.75 -6.92
N ASP A 222 -11.66 0.41 -5.97
CA ASP A 222 -10.99 -0.89 -5.92
C ASP A 222 -12.00 -2.04 -5.88
N PHE A 223 -12.99 -1.95 -4.98
CA PHE A 223 -14.10 -2.91 -4.91
C PHE A 223 -14.82 -3.06 -6.26
N LEU A 224 -15.18 -1.96 -6.91
CA LEU A 224 -15.95 -1.97 -8.15
C LEU A 224 -15.18 -2.63 -9.30
N PHE A 225 -13.91 -2.27 -9.49
CA PHE A 225 -13.11 -2.80 -10.60
C PHE A 225 -12.62 -4.22 -10.35
N HIS A 226 -12.41 -4.60 -9.09
CA HIS A 226 -12.10 -5.98 -8.74
C HIS A 226 -13.31 -6.91 -8.91
N THR A 227 -14.50 -6.46 -8.45
CA THR A 227 -15.73 -7.26 -8.49
C THR A 227 -16.35 -7.31 -9.89
N TYR A 228 -16.24 -6.22 -10.65
CA TYR A 228 -16.77 -6.11 -12.00
C TYR A 228 -15.69 -5.65 -13.00
N PRO A 229 -14.73 -6.52 -13.36
CA PRO A 229 -13.62 -6.16 -14.26
C PRO A 229 -14.07 -5.67 -15.65
N GLU A 230 -15.30 -6.02 -16.08
CA GLU A 230 -15.91 -5.48 -17.30
C GLU A 230 -16.10 -3.96 -17.24
N LEU A 231 -16.28 -3.37 -16.05
CA LEU A 231 -16.36 -1.92 -15.89
C LEU A 231 -15.03 -1.25 -16.26
N GLU A 232 -13.90 -1.80 -15.82
CA GLU A 232 -12.57 -1.26 -16.14
C GLU A 232 -12.29 -1.36 -17.65
N LYS A 233 -12.69 -2.46 -18.29
CA LYS A 233 -12.54 -2.66 -19.74
C LYS A 233 -13.42 -1.71 -20.56
N LYS A 234 -14.65 -1.46 -20.12
CA LYS A 234 -15.64 -0.67 -20.87
C LYS A 234 -15.50 0.83 -20.60
N TYR A 235 -15.06 1.21 -19.41
CA TYR A 235 -14.93 2.60 -18.99
C TYR A 235 -13.53 2.86 -18.42
N PRO A 236 -12.59 3.36 -19.24
CA PRO A 236 -11.24 3.67 -18.78
C PRO A 236 -11.24 4.84 -17.78
N ALA A 237 -10.10 5.06 -17.12
CA ALA A 237 -9.92 6.10 -16.11
C ALA A 237 -10.44 7.48 -16.59
N GLY A 238 -11.16 8.17 -15.71
CA GLY A 238 -11.75 9.48 -15.99
C GLY A 238 -13.07 9.47 -16.76
N VAL A 239 -13.53 8.31 -17.24
CA VAL A 239 -14.83 8.20 -17.94
C VAL A 239 -15.99 8.03 -16.96
N LEU A 240 -15.82 7.20 -15.92
CA LEU A 240 -16.87 7.00 -14.91
C LEU A 240 -16.94 8.20 -13.96
N GLY A 241 -18.15 8.74 -13.82
CA GLY A 241 -18.48 9.84 -12.93
C GLY A 241 -19.25 9.30 -11.75
N PHE A 242 -18.90 9.77 -10.57
CA PHE A 242 -19.49 9.33 -9.31
C PHE A 242 -20.03 10.53 -8.53
N THR A 243 -20.95 10.23 -7.62
CA THR A 243 -21.27 11.10 -6.50
C THR A 243 -21.23 10.31 -5.21
N LEU A 244 -20.57 10.84 -4.19
CA LEU A 244 -20.71 10.43 -2.79
C LEU A 244 -21.64 11.43 -2.11
N ASN A 245 -22.77 10.95 -1.58
CA ASN A 245 -23.80 11.78 -0.95
C ASN A 245 -24.27 12.96 -1.83
N GLY A 246 -24.29 12.77 -3.15
CA GLY A 246 -24.71 13.78 -4.13
C GLY A 246 -23.62 14.77 -4.56
N GLN A 247 -22.43 14.74 -3.96
CA GLN A 247 -21.29 15.56 -4.33
C GLN A 247 -20.25 14.76 -5.12
N PRO A 248 -19.46 15.38 -6.03
CA PRO A 248 -18.32 14.72 -6.64
C PRO A 248 -17.34 14.28 -5.54
N PRO A 249 -17.01 12.98 -5.44
CA PRO A 249 -16.14 12.50 -4.38
C PRO A 249 -14.68 12.92 -4.63
N GLN A 250 -13.95 13.14 -3.55
CA GLN A 250 -12.48 13.11 -3.61
C GLN A 250 -11.98 11.69 -3.43
N THR A 251 -10.87 11.31 -4.08
CA THR A 251 -10.33 9.94 -4.03
C THR A 251 -10.09 9.44 -2.60
N PHE A 252 -9.63 10.32 -1.71
CA PHE A 252 -9.36 10.01 -0.30
C PHE A 252 -10.45 10.54 0.65
N GLU A 253 -11.65 10.84 0.15
CA GLU A 253 -12.77 11.26 0.99
C GLU A 253 -13.16 10.09 1.92
N PRO A 254 -13.14 10.27 3.26
CA PRO A 254 -13.50 9.21 4.20
C PRO A 254 -14.95 8.78 4.04
N LEU A 255 -15.16 7.46 3.98
CA LEU A 255 -16.48 6.85 3.96
C LEU A 255 -17.06 6.78 5.36
N ARG A 256 -18.33 7.13 5.49
CA ARG A 256 -19.09 7.10 6.74
C ARG A 256 -20.26 6.14 6.63
N GLU A 257 -20.68 5.61 7.77
CA GLU A 257 -21.85 4.74 7.86
C GLU A 257 -23.07 5.43 7.22
N GLY A 258 -23.69 4.75 6.26
CA GLY A 258 -24.86 5.25 5.55
C GLY A 258 -24.55 6.11 4.31
N ASP A 259 -23.28 6.29 3.97
CA ASP A 259 -22.87 6.97 2.74
C ASP A 259 -23.47 6.31 1.50
N VAL A 260 -23.81 7.15 0.51
CA VAL A 260 -24.45 6.72 -0.72
C VAL A 260 -23.60 7.10 -1.92
N VAL A 261 -23.10 6.09 -2.62
CA VAL A 261 -22.42 6.22 -3.91
C VAL A 261 -23.41 6.04 -5.04
N LYS A 262 -23.39 6.95 -6.02
CA LYS A 262 -24.19 6.83 -7.25
C LYS A 262 -23.32 7.12 -8.46
N PHE A 263 -23.56 6.39 -9.54
CA PHE A 263 -22.99 6.74 -10.83
C PHE A 263 -23.71 7.96 -11.40
N LYS A 264 -22.94 8.93 -11.91
CA LYS A 264 -23.48 10.01 -12.72
C LYS A 264 -23.97 9.43 -14.04
N LYS A 265 -25.06 10.02 -14.54
CA LYS A 265 -25.74 9.58 -15.75
C LYS A 265 -24.78 9.75 -16.95
N PHE A 266 -24.67 8.69 -17.75
CA PHE A 266 -24.21 8.73 -19.14
C PHE A 266 -25.42 8.59 -20.05
#